data_AF-A0A3N5IME5-F1
#
_entry.id   AF-A0A3N5IME5-F1
#
_cell.length_a   1.000
_cell.length_b   1.000
_cell.length_c   1.000
_cell.angle_alpha   90.00
_cell.angle_beta   90.00
_cell.angle_gamma   90.00
#
_symmetry.space_group_name_H-M   'P 1'
#
loop_
_entity.id
_entity.type
_entity.pdbx_description
1 polymer ?
#
loop_
_entity_poly.entity_id
_entity_poly.type
_entity_poly.pdbx_seq_one_letter_code
_entity_poly.pdbx_strand_id
1 'polypeptide(L)'
;KPYFKLGKIQISDGSSDFSDLSLIMPFAAPIKSLDGGASGVSSEKKSILTVALKGNAYDLSPVDIKGEISPYLGDYKVEINFKSLPMPLVSPYMVQFAGYKVEKGKLTLGLKYNVVNRKLTASNSIFIDQFELGEKVENPNAVSLPLKLAVALLKDSSGKIKIDVPITGSLDDPKFSVGAIFTDALVNVISKVVTSPFNALASLIGSEEDMSTISFAAGNSTLDKQQQAKLDSLSKALNKRPILNLDIKGAAFQEQDWPVIREDALYDLLKKRRAVEINKSADKKIREEYIELSDDDYKRLLADMFIEKFPLLAEKSFLGTPKLMNPEAGDFYEIAKQKLFTIIKAEERRLRKLASARAQAIAKYVVQKGGVPNERVFILDAVIDPKRDNKEIVSTLSLKTN
;
A
#
# COMPACT_ATOMS: atom_id res chain seq x y z
N LYS A 1 22.01 -13.57 36.02
CA LYS A 1 20.98 -13.42 34.96
C LYS A 1 20.42 -14.79 34.65
N PRO A 2 19.09 -14.95 34.48
CA PRO A 2 18.53 -16.24 34.11
C PRO A 2 19.04 -16.68 32.74
N TYR A 3 19.39 -17.95 32.63
CA TYR A 3 19.77 -18.59 31.37
C TYR A 3 18.53 -19.11 30.68
N PHE A 4 18.33 -18.74 29.41
CA PHE A 4 17.36 -19.37 28.53
C PHE A 4 17.98 -19.66 27.17
N LYS A 5 17.45 -20.70 26.52
CA LYS A 5 17.73 -21.08 25.14
C LYS A 5 16.48 -21.67 24.52
N LEU A 6 16.05 -21.15 23.38
CA LEU A 6 14.95 -21.71 22.58
C LEU A 6 15.56 -22.32 21.32
N GLY A 7 15.24 -23.59 21.04
CA GLY A 7 15.81 -24.30 19.89
C GLY A 7 15.35 -23.71 18.56
N LYS A 8 14.04 -23.66 18.34
CA LYS A 8 13.43 -23.17 17.11
C LYS A 8 12.10 -22.46 17.40
N ILE A 9 11.88 -21.35 16.72
CA ILE A 9 10.59 -20.67 16.58
C ILE A 9 10.13 -20.96 15.16
N GLN A 10 8.92 -21.49 15.02
CA GLN A 10 8.27 -21.69 13.71
C GLN A 10 7.18 -20.64 13.55
N ILE A 11 7.14 -20.01 12.38
CA ILE A 11 6.08 -19.11 11.96
C ILE A 11 5.40 -19.78 10.76
N SER A 12 4.07 -19.82 10.81
CA SER A 12 3.22 -20.41 9.78
C SER A 12 2.04 -19.48 9.53
N ASP A 13 1.85 -19.11 8.26
CA ASP A 13 0.83 -18.16 7.80
C ASP A 13 0.76 -16.86 8.63
N GLY A 14 1.94 -16.34 8.97
CA GLY A 14 2.06 -15.10 9.73
C GLY A 14 1.72 -13.87 8.88
N SER A 15 1.46 -12.74 9.56
CA SER A 15 1.37 -11.43 8.94
C SER A 15 2.25 -10.42 9.66
N SER A 16 2.73 -9.42 8.92
CA SER A 16 3.47 -8.29 9.44
C SER A 16 3.11 -7.06 8.64
N ASP A 17 2.87 -5.95 9.32
CA ASP A 17 2.58 -4.68 8.70
C ASP A 17 3.73 -3.70 8.99
N PHE A 18 4.35 -3.17 7.94
CA PHE A 18 5.27 -2.05 8.06
C PHE A 18 4.53 -0.76 7.72
N SER A 19 4.71 0.28 8.53
CA SER A 19 4.17 1.61 8.25
C SER A 19 5.21 2.68 8.55
N ASP A 20 5.41 3.59 7.60
CA ASP A 20 6.21 4.80 7.78
C ASP A 20 5.29 6.02 7.74
N LEU A 21 5.15 6.64 8.90
CA LEU A 21 4.27 7.79 9.13
C LEU A 21 5.07 9.10 9.23
N SER A 22 6.38 9.05 8.96
CA SER A 22 7.26 10.23 8.92
C SER A 22 7.26 10.96 7.57
N LEU A 23 6.76 10.31 6.52
CA LEU A 23 6.63 10.85 5.18
C LEU A 23 5.45 11.82 5.07
N ILE A 24 5.52 12.76 4.11
CA ILE A 24 4.38 13.67 3.80
C ILE A 24 3.10 12.90 3.48
N MET A 25 3.23 11.74 2.84
CA MET A 25 2.15 10.78 2.65
C MET A 25 2.49 9.49 3.41
N PRO A 26 1.65 9.00 4.33
CA PRO A 26 1.87 7.74 5.01
C PRO A 26 2.12 6.58 4.04
N PHE A 27 3.16 5.79 4.31
CA PHE A 27 3.43 4.55 3.60
C PHE A 27 3.05 3.36 4.48
N ALA A 28 2.46 2.33 3.86
CA ALA A 28 2.18 1.06 4.52
C ALA A 28 2.42 -0.10 3.56
N ALA A 29 3.12 -1.13 4.01
CA ALA A 29 3.42 -2.35 3.28
C ALA A 29 3.03 -3.58 4.12
N PRO A 30 1.80 -4.11 3.93
CA PRO A 30 1.39 -5.36 4.55
C PRO A 30 2.13 -6.53 3.89
N ILE A 31 2.62 -7.44 4.72
CA ILE A 31 3.25 -8.69 4.31
C ILE A 31 2.45 -9.83 4.92
N LYS A 32 1.93 -10.73 4.08
CA LYS A 32 1.13 -11.88 4.51
C LYS A 32 1.76 -13.20 4.08
N SER A 33 1.19 -14.29 4.60
CA SER A 33 1.67 -15.65 4.38
C SER A 33 3.16 -15.77 4.71
N LEU A 34 3.55 -15.19 5.85
CA LEU A 34 4.90 -15.26 6.36
C LEU A 34 5.14 -16.65 6.95
N ASP A 35 5.92 -17.46 6.25
CA ASP A 35 6.31 -18.80 6.66
C ASP A 35 7.82 -18.87 6.90
N GLY A 36 8.21 -19.65 7.90
CA GLY A 36 9.62 -19.87 8.24
C GLY A 36 9.85 -19.81 9.74
N GLY A 37 10.78 -18.98 10.19
CA GLY A 37 10.98 -18.73 11.61
C GLY A 37 12.40 -18.37 11.97
N ALA A 38 12.79 -18.75 13.18
CA ALA A 38 14.09 -18.40 13.73
C ALA A 38 14.67 -19.52 14.60
N SER A 39 15.99 -19.56 14.73
CA SER A 39 16.71 -20.51 15.58
C SER A 39 17.88 -19.83 16.28
N GLY A 40 18.41 -20.46 17.33
CA GLY A 40 19.57 -19.92 18.06
C GLY A 40 19.23 -18.79 19.05
N VAL A 41 17.95 -18.63 19.38
CA VAL A 41 17.49 -17.68 20.42
C VAL A 41 18.06 -18.11 21.77
N SER A 42 18.90 -17.26 22.37
CA SER A 42 19.57 -17.56 23.64
C SER A 42 19.87 -16.28 24.40
N SER A 43 19.98 -16.40 25.72
CA SER A 43 20.45 -15.34 26.63
C SER A 43 21.97 -15.15 26.66
N GLU A 44 22.74 -16.00 25.96
CA GLU A 44 24.19 -15.95 25.93
C GLU A 44 24.70 -14.70 25.19
N LYS A 45 25.73 -14.04 25.73
CA LYS A 45 26.27 -12.78 25.17
C LYS A 45 26.75 -12.89 23.71
N LYS A 46 27.17 -14.09 23.29
CA LYS A 46 27.66 -14.38 21.92
C LYS A 46 26.66 -15.18 21.09
N SER A 47 25.39 -15.25 21.50
CA SER A 47 24.36 -15.98 20.77
C SER A 47 24.11 -15.35 19.39
N ILE A 48 23.97 -16.20 18.37
CA ILE A 48 23.56 -15.80 17.03
C ILE A 48 22.15 -16.35 16.79
N LEU A 49 21.23 -15.44 16.50
CA LEU A 49 19.88 -15.69 16.05
C LEU A 49 19.87 -15.76 14.53
N THR A 50 19.49 -16.90 13.97
CA THR A 50 19.27 -17.04 12.53
C THR A 50 17.77 -16.90 12.23
N VAL A 51 17.42 -16.09 11.25
CA VAL A 51 16.05 -15.84 10.79
C VAL A 51 15.96 -16.21 9.31
N ALA A 52 14.88 -16.91 8.93
CA ALA A 52 14.53 -17.15 7.54
C ALA A 52 13.01 -17.10 7.40
N LEU A 53 12.52 -16.14 6.64
CA LEU A 53 11.09 -15.92 6.40
C LEU A 53 10.84 -15.71 4.91
N LYS A 54 9.71 -16.23 4.43
CA LYS A 54 9.17 -15.96 3.10
C LYS A 54 7.73 -15.52 3.23
N GLY A 55 7.31 -14.56 2.43
CA GLY A 55 5.92 -14.11 2.39
C GLY A 55 5.62 -13.31 1.13
N ASN A 56 4.53 -12.55 1.17
CA ASN A 56 4.10 -11.72 0.04
C ASN A 56 3.70 -10.32 0.51
N ALA A 57 4.39 -9.30 0.00
CA ALA A 57 3.99 -7.92 0.15
C ALA A 57 2.78 -7.61 -0.75
N TYR A 58 1.76 -6.95 -0.20
CA TYR A 58 0.49 -6.65 -0.88
C TYR A 58 -0.18 -7.86 -1.54
N ASP A 59 0.00 -9.06 -0.98
CA ASP A 59 -0.46 -10.35 -1.53
C ASP A 59 0.06 -10.67 -2.95
N LEU A 60 1.01 -9.91 -3.50
CA LEU A 60 1.42 -9.98 -4.91
C LEU A 60 2.92 -10.18 -5.09
N SER A 61 3.72 -9.60 -4.21
CA SER A 61 5.16 -9.44 -4.42
C SER A 61 5.92 -10.31 -3.42
N PRO A 62 6.52 -11.43 -3.87
CA PRO A 62 7.27 -12.30 -2.98
C PRO A 62 8.36 -11.54 -2.25
N VAL A 63 8.48 -11.82 -0.95
CA VAL A 63 9.58 -11.34 -0.10
C VAL A 63 10.31 -12.53 0.51
N ASP A 64 11.64 -12.51 0.45
CA ASP A 64 12.54 -13.45 1.11
C ASP A 64 13.43 -12.67 2.08
N ILE A 65 13.37 -13.03 3.35
CA ILE A 65 14.11 -12.40 4.45
C ILE A 65 15.01 -13.47 5.06
N LYS A 66 16.31 -13.21 5.08
CA LYS A 66 17.29 -14.05 5.76
C LYS A 66 18.16 -13.18 6.64
N GLY A 67 18.56 -13.67 7.80
CA GLY A 67 19.49 -12.93 8.61
C GLY A 67 20.16 -13.74 9.71
N GLU A 68 21.32 -13.28 10.11
CA GLU A 68 22.04 -13.68 11.31
C GLU A 68 22.20 -12.42 12.17
N ILE A 69 21.72 -12.48 13.41
CA ILE A 69 21.67 -11.34 14.33
C ILE A 69 22.35 -11.76 15.61
N SER A 70 23.26 -10.96 16.13
CA SER A 70 23.86 -11.11 17.46
C SER A 70 23.24 -10.07 18.40
N PRO A 71 22.12 -10.38 19.09
CA PRO A 71 21.29 -9.35 19.72
C PRO A 71 22.05 -8.53 20.79
N TYR A 72 23.01 -9.15 21.47
CA TYR A 72 23.80 -8.51 22.52
C TYR A 72 25.06 -7.80 22.02
N LEU A 73 25.57 -8.18 20.84
CA LEU A 73 26.71 -7.51 20.21
C LEU A 73 26.27 -6.36 19.32
N GLY A 74 25.02 -6.38 18.85
CA GLY A 74 24.49 -5.41 17.88
C GLY A 74 24.94 -5.68 16.44
N ASP A 75 25.71 -6.75 16.21
CA ASP A 75 26.14 -7.18 14.89
C ASP A 75 25.02 -7.95 14.18
N TYR A 76 24.86 -7.73 12.88
CA TYR A 76 23.90 -8.46 12.08
C TYR A 76 24.29 -8.51 10.61
N LYS A 77 23.90 -9.60 9.95
CA LYS A 77 23.95 -9.77 8.51
C LYS A 77 22.55 -10.12 8.05
N VAL A 78 21.91 -9.23 7.30
CA VAL A 78 20.53 -9.37 6.85
C VAL A 78 20.46 -9.22 5.34
N GLU A 79 19.69 -10.10 4.71
CA GLU A 79 19.34 -10.06 3.30
C GLU A 79 17.82 -10.02 3.16
N ILE A 80 17.31 -9.02 2.45
CA ILE A 80 15.87 -8.85 2.17
C ILE A 80 15.69 -8.67 0.68
N ASN A 81 14.94 -9.56 0.05
CA ASN A 81 14.68 -9.54 -1.38
C ASN A 81 13.19 -9.39 -1.64
N PHE A 82 12.78 -8.28 -2.27
CA PHE A 82 11.43 -8.09 -2.81
C PHE A 82 11.45 -8.32 -4.31
N LYS A 83 10.45 -9.04 -4.84
CA LYS A 83 10.31 -9.26 -6.29
C LYS A 83 9.04 -8.60 -6.82
N SER A 84 9.18 -7.88 -7.93
CA SER A 84 8.05 -7.35 -8.71
C SER A 84 7.03 -6.54 -7.88
N LEU A 85 7.52 -5.64 -7.01
CA LEU A 85 6.72 -4.73 -6.19
C LEU A 85 6.05 -3.65 -7.06
N PRO A 86 4.72 -3.46 -7.01
CA PRO A 86 4.05 -2.41 -7.79
C PRO A 86 4.50 -1.03 -7.35
N MET A 87 5.20 -0.31 -8.23
CA MET A 87 5.82 0.96 -7.85
C MET A 87 4.85 2.08 -7.47
N PRO A 88 3.62 2.17 -8.02
CA PRO A 88 2.67 3.18 -7.54
C PRO A 88 2.38 3.08 -6.05
N LEU A 89 2.50 1.89 -5.45
CA LEU A 89 2.32 1.67 -4.00
C LEU A 89 3.50 2.20 -3.17
N VAL A 90 4.68 2.43 -3.77
CA VAL A 90 5.84 3.07 -3.11
C VAL A 90 5.99 4.56 -3.43
N SER A 91 5.00 5.16 -4.12
CA SER A 91 4.95 6.60 -4.43
C SER A 91 5.21 7.53 -3.22
N PRO A 92 4.80 7.22 -1.97
CA PRO A 92 5.14 8.05 -0.81
C PRO A 92 6.61 8.44 -0.69
N TYR A 93 7.53 7.52 -0.93
CA TYR A 93 8.97 7.79 -0.90
C TYR A 93 9.42 8.67 -2.07
N MET A 94 8.88 8.41 -3.27
CA MET A 94 9.18 9.23 -4.46
C MET A 94 8.68 10.67 -4.31
N VAL A 95 7.54 10.88 -3.68
CA VAL A 95 7.05 12.24 -3.39
C VAL A 95 7.91 12.92 -2.32
N GLN A 96 8.29 12.22 -1.26
CA GLN A 96 9.12 12.77 -0.18
C GLN A 96 10.48 13.28 -0.68
N PHE A 97 11.15 12.50 -1.53
CA PHE A 97 12.55 12.77 -1.91
C PHE A 97 12.71 13.35 -3.31
N ALA A 98 11.78 13.03 -4.22
CA ALA A 98 11.85 13.38 -5.64
C ALA A 98 10.72 14.33 -6.09
N GLY A 99 9.64 14.47 -5.33
CA GLY A 99 8.52 15.37 -5.66
C GLY A 99 7.64 14.88 -6.81
N TYR A 100 7.61 13.57 -7.07
CA TYR A 100 6.75 12.97 -8.09
C TYR A 100 6.10 11.68 -7.58
N LYS A 101 4.87 11.42 -7.99
CA LYS A 101 4.28 10.09 -7.90
C LYS A 101 4.85 9.16 -8.97
N VAL A 102 4.59 7.86 -8.83
CA VAL A 102 4.90 6.87 -9.85
C VAL A 102 3.59 6.44 -10.52
N GLU A 103 3.50 6.63 -11.84
CA GLU A 103 2.33 6.18 -12.61
C GLU A 103 2.40 4.67 -12.85
N LYS A 104 3.60 4.13 -13.13
CA LYS A 104 3.78 2.71 -13.47
C LYS A 104 5.18 2.22 -13.09
N GLY A 105 5.29 0.94 -12.81
CA GLY A 105 6.56 0.22 -12.78
C GLY A 105 6.52 -0.98 -11.84
N LYS A 106 7.50 -1.87 -11.96
CA LYS A 106 7.75 -2.97 -11.01
C LYS A 106 9.15 -2.87 -10.44
N LEU A 107 9.25 -2.86 -9.12
CA LEU A 107 10.52 -2.81 -8.39
C LEU A 107 10.90 -4.21 -7.91
N THR A 108 12.08 -4.68 -8.30
CA THR A 108 12.78 -5.77 -7.61
C THR A 108 13.92 -5.15 -6.81
N LEU A 109 13.92 -5.40 -5.50
CA LEU A 109 14.81 -4.77 -4.54
C LEU A 109 15.56 -5.85 -3.76
N GLY A 110 16.87 -5.92 -3.92
CA GLY A 110 17.75 -6.77 -3.12
C GLY A 110 18.56 -5.93 -2.13
N LEU A 111 18.35 -6.15 -0.84
CA LEU A 111 19.04 -5.46 0.24
C LEU A 111 19.97 -6.44 0.94
N LYS A 112 21.26 -6.15 1.00
CA LYS A 112 22.26 -6.93 1.77
C LYS A 112 22.98 -6.01 2.74
N TYR A 113 22.74 -6.17 4.03
CA TYR A 113 23.21 -5.27 5.08
C TYR A 113 24.03 -6.06 6.09
N ASN A 114 25.28 -5.66 6.28
CA ASN A 114 26.20 -6.27 7.23
C ASN A 114 26.70 -5.19 8.19
N VAL A 115 26.41 -5.35 9.48
CA VAL A 115 26.91 -4.52 10.55
C VAL A 115 27.81 -5.35 11.44
N VAL A 116 29.06 -4.92 11.57
CA VAL A 116 30.05 -5.53 12.47
C VAL A 116 30.75 -4.42 13.22
N ASN A 117 30.78 -4.49 14.55
CA ASN A 117 31.39 -3.47 15.41
C ASN A 117 30.89 -2.05 15.05
N ARG A 118 29.57 -1.92 14.84
CA ARG A 118 28.90 -0.66 14.45
C ARG A 118 29.34 -0.08 13.09
N LYS A 119 30.06 -0.85 12.27
CA LYS A 119 30.39 -0.48 10.88
C LYS A 119 29.43 -1.17 9.92
N LEU A 120 28.74 -0.37 9.11
CA LEU A 120 27.82 -0.82 8.08
C LEU A 120 28.56 -1.03 6.76
N THR A 121 28.33 -2.19 6.15
CA THR A 121 28.56 -2.46 4.73
C THR A 121 27.23 -2.95 4.16
N ALA A 122 26.65 -2.17 3.25
CA ALA A 122 25.39 -2.48 2.61
C ALA A 122 25.49 -2.43 1.09
N SER A 123 24.70 -3.26 0.43
CA SER A 123 24.51 -3.28 -1.02
C SER A 123 23.02 -3.27 -1.30
N ASN A 124 22.60 -2.36 -2.17
CA ASN A 124 21.23 -2.22 -2.62
C ASN A 124 21.20 -2.46 -4.12
N SER A 125 20.60 -3.57 -4.55
CA SER A 125 20.39 -3.87 -5.95
C SER A 125 18.95 -3.51 -6.31
N ILE A 126 18.81 -2.55 -7.23
CA ILE A 126 17.54 -1.98 -7.63
C ILE A 126 17.34 -2.31 -9.11
N PHE A 127 16.29 -3.06 -9.39
CA PHE A 127 15.84 -3.31 -10.76
C PHE A 127 14.41 -2.79 -10.91
N ILE A 128 14.18 -1.95 -11.90
CA ILE A 128 12.86 -1.39 -12.20
C ILE A 128 12.47 -1.73 -13.63
N ASP A 129 11.30 -2.33 -13.82
CA ASP A 129 10.72 -2.63 -15.13
C ASP A 129 9.57 -1.66 -15.47
N GLN A 130 9.56 -1.15 -16.70
CA GLN A 130 8.54 -0.24 -17.26
C GLN A 130 8.21 0.96 -16.37
N PHE A 131 9.22 1.65 -15.83
CA PHE A 131 9.00 2.81 -14.95
C PHE A 131 8.33 3.97 -15.70
N GLU A 132 7.19 4.48 -15.25
CA GLU A 132 6.59 5.71 -15.76
C GLU A 132 6.41 6.71 -14.60
N LEU A 133 6.91 7.93 -14.79
CA LEU A 133 6.79 9.01 -13.82
C LEU A 133 5.36 9.57 -13.85
N GLY A 134 4.76 9.74 -12.68
CA GLY A 134 3.41 10.28 -12.53
C GLY A 134 3.39 11.79 -12.35
N GLU A 135 2.33 12.26 -11.70
CA GLU A 135 2.13 13.68 -11.42
C GLU A 135 3.21 14.24 -10.47
N LYS A 136 3.54 15.51 -10.69
CA LYS A 136 4.42 16.27 -9.79
C LYS A 136 3.64 16.65 -8.54
N VAL A 137 4.26 16.48 -7.38
CA VAL A 137 3.69 16.91 -6.10
C VAL A 137 4.60 17.98 -5.51
N GLU A 138 4.01 19.10 -5.12
CA GLU A 138 4.76 20.18 -4.47
C GLU A 138 5.31 19.71 -3.12
N ASN A 139 6.63 19.70 -3.00
CA ASN A 139 7.33 19.38 -1.78
C ASN A 139 8.61 20.24 -1.72
N PRO A 140 8.68 21.25 -0.83
CA PRO A 140 9.84 22.14 -0.74
C PRO A 140 11.11 21.43 -0.28
N ASN A 141 11.00 20.24 0.31
CA ASN A 141 12.14 19.43 0.77
C ASN A 141 12.59 18.38 -0.26
N ALA A 142 11.89 18.25 -1.39
CA ALA A 142 12.29 17.33 -2.46
C ALA A 142 13.53 17.86 -3.19
N VAL A 143 14.39 16.95 -3.64
CA VAL A 143 15.59 17.34 -4.39
C VAL A 143 15.15 17.89 -5.76
N SER A 144 15.65 19.07 -6.12
CA SER A 144 15.43 19.65 -7.44
C SER A 144 16.30 18.91 -8.47
N LEU A 145 15.77 17.83 -9.04
CA LEU A 145 16.41 17.03 -10.08
C LEU A 145 15.55 17.03 -11.35
N PRO A 146 16.14 17.04 -12.56
CA PRO A 146 15.41 16.85 -13.80
C PRO A 146 15.04 15.37 -13.96
N LEU A 147 14.13 14.86 -13.11
CA LEU A 147 13.81 13.43 -13.00
C LEU A 147 13.35 12.81 -14.31
N LYS A 148 12.62 13.55 -15.15
CA LYS A 148 12.25 13.07 -16.48
C LYS A 148 13.47 12.74 -17.33
N LEU A 149 14.50 13.59 -17.30
CA LEU A 149 15.76 13.36 -17.99
C LEU A 149 16.55 12.22 -17.34
N ALA A 150 16.66 12.20 -16.01
CA ALA A 150 17.36 11.13 -15.28
C ALA A 150 16.75 9.75 -15.61
N VAL A 151 15.43 9.64 -15.58
CA VAL A 151 14.70 8.42 -15.95
C VAL A 151 14.95 8.05 -17.42
N ALA A 152 14.96 9.02 -18.33
CA ALA A 152 15.22 8.77 -19.74
C ALA A 152 16.65 8.26 -20.00
N LEU A 153 17.63 8.71 -19.20
CA LEU A 153 19.03 8.29 -19.31
C LEU A 153 19.29 6.92 -18.64
N LEU A 154 18.55 6.61 -17.57
CA LEU A 154 18.72 5.37 -16.81
C LEU A 154 18.00 4.16 -17.42
N LYS A 155 17.03 4.39 -18.31
CA LYS A 155 16.30 3.33 -18.99
C LYS A 155 17.11 2.77 -20.16
N ASP A 156 17.18 1.45 -20.22
CA ASP A 156 17.64 0.74 -21.42
C ASP A 156 16.56 0.73 -22.52
N SER A 157 16.90 0.16 -23.68
CA SER A 157 15.99 0.05 -24.84
C SER A 157 14.75 -0.82 -24.57
N SER A 158 14.76 -1.62 -23.50
CA SER A 158 13.61 -2.40 -23.04
C SER A 158 12.81 -1.70 -21.93
N GLY A 159 13.13 -0.45 -21.61
CA GLY A 159 12.45 0.33 -20.56
C GLY A 159 12.82 -0.07 -19.13
N LYS A 160 13.93 -0.80 -18.95
CA LYS A 160 14.40 -1.29 -17.65
C LYS A 160 15.50 -0.40 -17.08
N ILE A 161 15.52 -0.28 -15.76
CA ILE A 161 16.52 0.49 -15.00
C ILE A 161 17.21 -0.48 -14.04
N LYS A 162 18.55 -0.46 -14.01
CA LYS A 162 19.39 -1.23 -13.08
C LYS A 162 20.33 -0.30 -12.35
N ILE A 163 20.31 -0.36 -11.03
CA ILE A 163 21.13 0.49 -10.17
C ILE A 163 21.63 -0.36 -9.01
N ASP A 164 22.95 -0.44 -8.84
CA ASP A 164 23.56 -1.01 -7.65
C ASP A 164 24.17 0.13 -6.82
N VAL A 165 23.69 0.27 -5.59
CA VAL A 165 24.11 1.35 -4.67
C VAL A 165 24.80 0.74 -3.45
N PRO A 166 26.14 0.63 -3.46
CA PRO A 166 26.88 0.25 -2.26
C PRO A 166 26.92 1.41 -1.27
N ILE A 167 26.75 1.08 0.01
CA ILE A 167 26.76 2.03 1.12
C ILE A 167 27.72 1.50 2.18
N THR A 168 28.69 2.31 2.59
CA THR A 168 29.56 1.98 3.74
C THR A 168 29.64 3.16 4.70
N GLY A 169 29.79 2.89 6.00
CA GLY A 169 29.92 3.94 7.00
C GLY A 169 29.84 3.44 8.43
N SER A 170 29.98 4.36 9.38
CA SER A 170 29.79 4.09 10.80
C SER A 170 28.33 4.35 11.18
N LEU A 171 27.77 3.55 12.10
CA LEU A 171 26.49 3.86 12.73
C LEU A 171 26.61 5.00 13.75
N ASP A 172 27.83 5.39 14.15
CA ASP A 172 28.11 6.46 15.12
C ASP A 172 28.26 7.85 14.48
N ASP A 173 28.62 7.90 13.19
CA ASP A 173 28.66 9.14 12.39
C ASP A 173 28.03 8.82 11.02
N PRO A 174 26.76 9.19 10.78
CA PRO A 174 25.98 8.77 9.61
C PRO A 174 26.40 9.46 8.30
N LYS A 175 27.68 9.80 8.15
CA LYS A 175 28.29 10.20 6.86
C LYS A 175 28.55 8.94 6.03
N PHE A 176 27.49 8.36 5.50
CA PHE A 176 27.60 7.20 4.63
C PHE A 176 28.15 7.62 3.26
N SER A 177 29.12 6.87 2.74
CA SER A 177 29.66 7.08 1.40
C SER A 177 28.86 6.25 0.39
N VAL A 178 28.36 6.91 -0.65
CA VAL A 178 27.72 6.27 -1.80
C VAL A 178 28.78 6.07 -2.89
N GLY A 179 29.00 4.82 -3.31
CA GLY A 179 29.95 4.51 -4.38
C GLY A 179 29.47 5.02 -5.75
N ALA A 180 30.37 5.00 -6.74
CA ALA A 180 30.03 5.36 -8.12
C ALA A 180 28.87 4.48 -8.63
N ILE A 181 27.81 5.13 -9.14
CA ILE A 181 26.68 4.48 -9.79
C ILE A 181 27.13 4.18 -11.22
N PHE A 182 27.31 2.90 -11.55
CA PHE A 182 27.63 2.48 -12.91
C PHE A 182 26.34 2.33 -13.72
N THR A 183 26.25 3.02 -14.85
CA THR A 183 25.15 2.93 -15.81
C THR A 183 25.72 2.53 -17.16
N ASP A 184 25.54 1.27 -17.55
CA ASP A 184 25.85 0.84 -18.91
C ASP A 184 24.63 1.04 -19.82
N ALA A 185 24.92 1.69 -20.96
CA ALA A 185 24.15 1.83 -22.21
C ALA A 185 22.99 2.84 -22.29
N LEU A 186 23.18 3.78 -23.23
CA LEU A 186 22.19 4.69 -23.82
C LEU A 186 21.87 4.25 -25.26
N VAL A 187 20.58 4.23 -25.63
CA VAL A 187 19.93 4.67 -26.91
C VAL A 187 18.62 3.90 -27.16
N ASN A 188 17.51 4.66 -27.14
CA ASN A 188 16.18 4.58 -27.80
C ASN A 188 15.46 3.24 -28.06
N VAL A 189 14.12 3.24 -27.90
CA VAL A 189 13.09 3.37 -28.97
C VAL A 189 11.69 3.57 -28.34
N ILE A 190 10.89 4.45 -28.93
CA ILE A 190 9.46 4.66 -28.61
C ILE A 190 8.63 3.69 -29.45
N SER A 191 7.86 2.81 -28.82
CA SER A 191 6.83 2.01 -29.51
C SER A 191 5.47 2.72 -29.45
N LYS A 192 4.79 2.75 -30.61
CA LYS A 192 3.46 3.33 -30.78
C LYS A 192 2.41 2.40 -30.18
N VAL A 193 1.43 2.96 -29.45
CA VAL A 193 0.27 2.25 -28.94
C VAL A 193 -0.65 1.85 -30.10
N VAL A 194 -0.96 0.55 -30.18
CA VAL A 194 -1.98 0.01 -31.08
C VAL A 194 -3.35 0.22 -30.45
N THR A 195 -4.29 0.72 -31.24
CA THR A 195 -5.67 0.98 -30.83
C THR A 195 -6.45 -0.33 -30.62
N SER A 196 -6.93 -0.48 -29.38
CA SER A 196 -7.89 -1.47 -28.84
C SER A 196 -7.60 -2.98 -29.01
N PRO A 197 -6.63 -3.53 -28.24
CA PRO A 197 -6.33 -4.96 -28.19
C PRO A 197 -7.43 -5.85 -27.58
N PHE A 198 -8.37 -5.31 -26.80
CA PHE A 198 -9.38 -6.14 -26.11
C PHE A 198 -10.40 -6.76 -27.05
N ASN A 199 -10.85 -6.06 -28.10
CA ASN A 199 -11.78 -6.64 -29.10
C ASN A 199 -11.14 -7.82 -29.85
N ALA A 200 -9.83 -7.72 -30.11
CA ALA A 200 -9.05 -8.81 -30.70
C ALA A 200 -8.86 -9.98 -29.72
N LEU A 201 -8.73 -9.73 -28.41
CA LEU A 201 -8.69 -10.82 -27.42
C LEU A 201 -10.06 -11.47 -27.19
N ALA A 202 -11.14 -10.69 -27.18
CA ALA A 202 -12.49 -11.15 -26.95
C ALA A 202 -12.94 -12.13 -28.06
N SER A 203 -12.64 -11.79 -29.32
CA SER A 203 -12.85 -12.70 -30.47
C SER A 203 -12.04 -14.00 -30.42
N LEU A 204 -10.82 -14.00 -29.86
CA LEU A 204 -9.99 -15.21 -29.71
C LEU A 204 -10.54 -16.22 -28.70
N ILE A 205 -11.44 -15.79 -27.82
CA ILE A 205 -12.06 -16.64 -26.79
C ILE A 205 -13.58 -16.76 -26.96
N GLY A 206 -14.15 -16.18 -28.03
CA GLY A 206 -15.58 -16.21 -28.31
C GLY A 206 -16.42 -15.42 -27.30
N SER A 207 -15.88 -14.34 -26.74
CA SER A 207 -16.56 -13.45 -25.80
C SER A 207 -16.91 -12.13 -26.48
N GLU A 208 -18.11 -11.60 -26.24
CA GLU A 208 -18.53 -10.26 -26.67
C GLU A 208 -18.54 -9.25 -25.50
N GLU A 209 -18.30 -9.71 -24.28
CA GLU A 209 -18.25 -8.86 -23.09
C GLU A 209 -17.03 -7.92 -23.12
N ASP A 210 -17.24 -6.64 -22.81
CA ASP A 210 -16.19 -5.62 -22.75
C ASP A 210 -15.19 -5.92 -21.63
N MET A 211 -14.03 -6.49 -21.97
CA MET A 211 -12.97 -6.85 -21.02
C MET A 211 -12.14 -5.65 -20.51
N SER A 212 -12.43 -4.42 -20.94
CA SER A 212 -11.62 -3.25 -20.60
C SER A 212 -11.95 -2.64 -19.23
N THR A 213 -12.97 -3.14 -18.55
CA THR A 213 -13.42 -2.60 -17.25
C THR A 213 -13.74 -3.72 -16.26
N ILE A 214 -13.56 -3.46 -14.97
CA ILE A 214 -14.01 -4.33 -13.87
C ILE A 214 -14.84 -3.51 -12.90
N SER A 215 -16.08 -3.93 -12.65
CA SER A 215 -16.98 -3.22 -11.74
C SER A 215 -16.80 -3.66 -10.28
N PHE A 216 -17.16 -2.76 -9.36
CA PHE A 216 -17.14 -3.02 -7.93
C PHE A 216 -18.40 -2.47 -7.25
N ALA A 217 -18.77 -3.06 -6.12
CA ALA A 217 -19.72 -2.44 -5.23
C ALA A 217 -19.09 -1.20 -4.55
N ALA A 218 -19.95 -0.23 -4.20
CA ALA A 218 -19.55 0.98 -3.50
C ALA A 218 -18.82 0.64 -2.18
N GLY A 219 -17.72 1.34 -1.92
CA GLY A 219 -16.89 1.14 -0.73
C GLY A 219 -16.14 -0.20 -0.66
N ASN A 220 -16.25 -1.06 -1.67
CA ASN A 220 -15.71 -2.43 -1.65
C ASN A 220 -14.67 -2.68 -2.77
N SER A 221 -13.72 -3.58 -2.51
CA SER A 221 -12.70 -4.06 -3.45
C SER A 221 -12.80 -5.56 -3.74
N THR A 222 -13.86 -6.22 -3.27
CA THR A 222 -14.13 -7.64 -3.51
C THR A 222 -14.71 -7.81 -4.91
N LEU A 223 -14.16 -8.77 -5.65
CA LEU A 223 -14.64 -9.17 -6.96
C LEU A 223 -15.86 -10.10 -6.79
N ASP A 224 -16.99 -9.74 -7.37
CA ASP A 224 -18.16 -10.64 -7.42
C ASP A 224 -17.95 -11.78 -8.43
N LYS A 225 -18.89 -12.73 -8.48
CA LYS A 225 -18.80 -13.90 -9.37
C LYS A 225 -18.76 -13.53 -10.85
N GLN A 226 -19.46 -12.48 -11.25
CA GLN A 226 -19.47 -12.03 -12.64
C GLN A 226 -18.09 -11.48 -13.03
N GLN A 227 -17.52 -10.61 -12.20
CA GLN A 227 -16.18 -10.06 -12.43
C GLN A 227 -15.09 -11.12 -12.37
N GLN A 228 -15.23 -12.14 -11.52
CA GLN A 228 -14.32 -13.29 -11.50
C GLN A 228 -14.35 -14.07 -12.82
N ALA A 229 -15.54 -14.40 -13.34
CA ALA A 229 -15.68 -15.08 -14.63
C ALA A 229 -15.10 -14.26 -15.80
N LYS A 230 -15.29 -12.94 -15.76
CA LYS A 230 -14.69 -12.00 -16.71
C LYS A 230 -13.15 -12.04 -16.65
N LEU A 231 -12.58 -12.01 -15.44
CA LEU A 231 -11.14 -12.12 -15.24
C LEU A 231 -10.56 -13.50 -15.61
N ASP A 232 -11.33 -14.59 -15.48
CA ASP A 232 -10.92 -15.92 -15.96
C ASP A 232 -10.76 -15.90 -17.48
N SER A 233 -11.72 -15.32 -18.20
CA SER A 233 -11.71 -15.17 -19.65
C SER A 233 -10.52 -14.31 -20.10
N LEU A 234 -10.31 -13.16 -19.45
CA LEU A 234 -9.15 -12.29 -19.70
C LEU A 234 -7.83 -13.03 -19.45
N SER A 235 -7.71 -13.76 -18.34
CA SER A 235 -6.48 -14.48 -17.98
C SER A 235 -6.14 -15.57 -19.00
N LYS A 236 -7.15 -16.30 -19.50
CA LYS A 236 -6.97 -17.27 -20.60
C LYS A 236 -6.42 -16.59 -21.86
N ALA A 237 -6.94 -15.42 -22.22
CA ALA A 237 -6.48 -14.66 -23.38
C ALA A 237 -5.03 -14.16 -23.21
N LEU A 238 -4.70 -13.61 -22.04
CA LEU A 238 -3.34 -13.19 -21.69
C LEU A 238 -2.33 -14.34 -21.75
N ASN A 239 -2.71 -15.53 -21.29
CA ASN A 239 -1.85 -16.71 -21.35
C ASN A 239 -1.62 -17.21 -22.78
N LYS A 240 -2.61 -17.06 -23.68
CA LYS A 240 -2.45 -17.36 -25.12
C LYS A 240 -1.64 -16.30 -25.87
N ARG A 241 -1.37 -15.13 -25.27
CA ARG A 241 -0.63 -14.01 -25.90
C ARG A 241 0.44 -13.47 -24.97
N PRO A 242 1.58 -14.19 -24.82
CA PRO A 242 2.61 -13.81 -23.84
C PRO A 242 3.29 -12.46 -24.06
N ILE A 243 3.15 -11.87 -25.26
CA ILE A 243 3.64 -10.52 -25.59
C ILE A 243 2.83 -9.40 -24.94
N LEU A 244 1.62 -9.70 -24.45
CA LEU A 244 0.74 -8.72 -23.83
C LEU A 244 0.98 -8.60 -22.32
N ASN A 245 1.05 -7.35 -21.88
CA ASN A 245 0.99 -6.94 -20.49
C ASN A 245 -0.38 -6.35 -20.18
N LEU A 246 -0.83 -6.52 -18.94
CA LEU A 246 -2.05 -5.96 -18.40
C LEU A 246 -1.71 -4.78 -17.49
N ASP A 247 -2.19 -3.59 -17.85
CA ASP A 247 -2.14 -2.39 -17.01
C ASP A 247 -3.51 -2.21 -16.34
N ILE A 248 -3.52 -2.04 -15.02
CA ILE A 248 -4.71 -1.97 -14.17
C ILE A 248 -4.75 -0.60 -13.49
N LYS A 249 -5.73 0.22 -13.84
CA LYS A 249 -5.98 1.51 -13.19
C LYS A 249 -7.18 1.40 -12.25
N GLY A 250 -6.90 1.35 -10.96
CA GLY A 250 -7.92 1.36 -9.92
C GLY A 250 -8.58 2.73 -9.80
N ALA A 251 -9.89 2.75 -9.61
CA ALA A 251 -10.65 3.99 -9.41
C ALA A 251 -11.58 3.91 -8.19
N ALA A 252 -11.78 5.08 -7.57
CA ALA A 252 -12.83 5.31 -6.59
C ALA A 252 -13.64 6.54 -7.00
N PHE A 253 -14.91 6.56 -6.63
CA PHE A 253 -15.85 7.58 -7.04
C PHE A 253 -16.49 8.19 -5.81
N GLN A 254 -16.23 9.47 -5.54
CA GLN A 254 -16.60 10.10 -4.29
C GLN A 254 -18.11 10.04 -4.04
N GLU A 255 -18.93 10.27 -5.08
CA GLU A 255 -20.40 10.25 -4.99
C GLU A 255 -20.94 8.91 -4.46
N GLN A 256 -20.38 7.78 -4.91
CA GLN A 256 -20.86 6.44 -4.55
C GLN A 256 -20.10 5.82 -3.37
N ASP A 257 -18.78 5.99 -3.33
CA ASP A 257 -17.93 5.30 -2.35
C ASP A 257 -17.90 6.01 -1.00
N TRP A 258 -17.88 7.36 -0.98
CA TRP A 258 -17.78 8.11 0.27
C TRP A 258 -18.92 7.82 1.26
N PRO A 259 -20.20 7.77 0.84
CA PRO A 259 -21.31 7.45 1.75
C PRO A 259 -21.16 6.11 2.48
N VAL A 260 -20.47 5.14 1.87
CA VAL A 260 -20.24 3.80 2.43
C VAL A 260 -19.03 3.79 3.36
N ILE A 261 -17.95 4.49 3.02
CA ILE A 261 -16.68 4.43 3.78
C ILE A 261 -16.51 5.52 4.84
N ARG A 262 -17.43 6.50 4.91
CA ARG A 262 -17.40 7.62 5.87
C ARG A 262 -17.67 7.20 7.31
N GLU A 263 -18.28 6.03 7.52
CA GLU A 263 -18.51 5.49 8.87
C GLU A 263 -17.20 5.21 9.59
N ASP A 264 -16.24 4.57 8.91
CA ASP A 264 -14.90 4.39 9.47
C ASP A 264 -14.19 5.72 9.72
N ALA A 265 -14.41 6.73 8.88
CA ALA A 265 -13.83 8.07 9.10
C ALA A 265 -14.40 8.71 10.37
N LEU A 266 -15.69 8.54 10.62
CA LEU A 266 -16.30 8.93 11.89
C LEU A 266 -15.68 8.15 13.06
N TYR A 267 -15.50 6.83 12.92
CA TYR A 267 -14.86 6.00 13.94
C TYR A 267 -13.42 6.47 14.26
N ASP A 268 -12.63 6.81 13.24
CA ASP A 268 -11.27 7.35 13.40
C ASP A 268 -11.28 8.69 14.19
N LEU A 269 -12.26 9.57 13.94
CA LEU A 269 -12.43 10.81 14.70
C LEU A 269 -12.77 10.54 16.17
N LEU A 270 -13.55 9.50 16.46
CA LEU A 270 -13.87 9.10 17.83
C LEU A 270 -12.63 8.49 18.53
N LYS A 271 -11.86 7.64 17.84
CA LYS A 271 -10.57 7.11 18.33
C LYS A 271 -9.60 8.24 18.69
N LYS A 272 -9.53 9.28 17.86
CA LYS A 272 -8.71 10.47 18.13
C LYS A 272 -9.14 11.21 19.40
N ARG A 273 -10.45 11.39 19.61
CA ARG A 273 -10.97 11.97 20.87
C ARG A 273 -10.59 11.11 22.07
N ARG A 274 -10.75 9.79 21.96
CA ARG A 274 -10.39 8.85 23.02
C ARG A 274 -8.90 8.89 23.34
N ALA A 275 -8.04 9.01 22.33
CA ALA A 275 -6.60 9.17 22.53
C ALA A 275 -6.29 10.43 23.33
N VAL A 276 -6.94 11.55 23.01
CA VAL A 276 -6.78 12.80 23.76
C VAL A 276 -7.23 12.65 25.22
N GLU A 277 -8.34 11.96 25.49
CA GLU A 277 -8.80 11.69 26.87
C GLU A 277 -7.77 10.87 27.66
N ILE A 278 -7.30 9.75 27.10
CA ILE A 278 -6.33 8.87 27.77
C ILE A 278 -5.01 9.60 28.00
N ASN A 279 -4.53 10.33 27.00
CA ASN A 279 -3.22 10.99 27.04
C ASN A 279 -3.16 12.22 27.95
N LYS A 280 -4.30 12.75 28.41
CA LYS A 280 -4.33 13.84 29.40
C LYS A 280 -3.83 13.40 30.77
N SER A 281 -4.02 12.13 31.13
CA SER A 281 -3.73 11.60 32.46
C SER A 281 -2.70 10.48 32.47
N ALA A 282 -2.10 10.16 31.31
CA ALA A 282 -1.18 9.04 31.16
C ALA A 282 0.28 9.51 31.06
N ASP A 283 1.18 8.85 31.81
CA ASP A 283 2.64 9.04 31.70
C ASP A 283 3.18 8.66 30.31
N LYS A 284 2.50 7.74 29.61
CA LYS A 284 2.82 7.32 28.25
C LYS A 284 1.66 7.61 27.32
N LYS A 285 1.95 8.38 26.27
CA LYS A 285 0.96 8.72 25.24
C LYS A 285 0.69 7.52 24.33
N ILE A 286 -0.58 7.18 24.16
CA ILE A 286 -1.09 6.17 23.22
C ILE A 286 -1.53 6.89 21.94
N ARG A 287 -1.20 6.31 20.78
CA ARG A 287 -1.63 6.82 19.47
C ARG A 287 -3.06 6.36 19.16
N GLU A 288 -3.83 7.20 18.49
CA GLU A 288 -5.22 6.91 18.11
C GLU A 288 -5.38 5.61 17.31
N GLU A 289 -4.39 5.27 16.48
CA GLU A 289 -4.39 4.05 15.66
C GLU A 289 -4.55 2.76 16.49
N TYR A 290 -3.98 2.72 17.71
CA TYR A 290 -4.00 1.55 18.60
C TYR A 290 -5.19 1.49 19.55
N ILE A 291 -6.13 2.43 19.43
CA ILE A 291 -7.31 2.46 20.29
C ILE A 291 -8.43 1.66 19.62
N GLU A 292 -9.04 0.75 20.37
CA GLU A 292 -10.35 0.21 20.02
C GLU A 292 -11.39 0.79 20.97
N LEU A 293 -12.55 1.16 20.44
CA LEU A 293 -13.64 1.71 21.24
C LEU A 293 -14.56 0.57 21.69
N SER A 294 -14.86 0.52 22.99
CA SER A 294 -15.99 -0.25 23.47
C SER A 294 -17.30 0.36 22.96
N ASP A 295 -18.39 -0.40 22.93
CA ASP A 295 -19.70 0.10 22.53
C ASP A 295 -20.13 1.33 23.37
N ASP A 296 -19.81 1.32 24.67
CA ASP A 296 -20.10 2.42 25.58
C ASP A 296 -19.25 3.67 25.26
N ASP A 297 -17.95 3.49 25.01
CA ASP A 297 -17.08 4.59 24.59
C ASP A 297 -17.52 5.16 23.24
N TYR A 298 -17.87 4.30 22.29
CA TYR A 298 -18.38 4.71 20.98
C TYR A 298 -19.64 5.57 21.14
N LYS A 299 -20.66 5.06 21.86
CA LYS A 299 -21.93 5.78 22.07
C LYS A 299 -21.71 7.10 22.80
N ARG A 300 -20.91 7.11 23.87
CA ARG A 300 -20.60 8.32 24.64
C ARG A 300 -19.90 9.37 23.78
N LEU A 301 -18.82 9.00 23.09
CA LEU A 301 -18.04 9.92 22.26
C LEU A 301 -18.85 10.43 21.06
N LEU A 302 -19.69 9.58 20.47
CA LEU A 302 -20.60 9.95 19.39
C LEU A 302 -21.63 10.99 19.87
N ALA A 303 -22.25 10.76 21.03
CA ALA A 303 -23.19 11.70 21.63
C ALA A 303 -22.53 13.03 21.98
N ASP A 304 -21.34 12.98 22.60
CA ASP A 304 -20.56 14.17 22.95
C ASP A 304 -20.21 14.99 21.69
N MET A 305 -19.74 14.33 20.63
CA MET A 305 -19.41 15.00 19.37
C MET A 305 -20.66 15.59 18.70
N PHE A 306 -21.77 14.87 18.70
CA PHE A 306 -23.02 15.33 18.09
C PHE A 306 -23.56 16.58 18.80
N ILE A 307 -23.65 16.56 20.13
CA ILE A 307 -24.11 17.71 20.93
C ILE A 307 -23.18 18.91 20.75
N GLU A 308 -21.86 18.70 20.73
CA GLU A 308 -20.89 19.78 20.51
C GLU A 308 -21.04 20.43 19.12
N LYS A 309 -21.25 19.63 18.07
CA LYS A 309 -21.34 20.13 16.68
C LYS A 309 -22.73 20.62 16.30
N PHE A 310 -23.77 20.13 16.97
CA PHE A 310 -25.17 20.46 16.70
C PHE A 310 -25.93 20.76 18.01
N PRO A 311 -25.53 21.81 18.77
CA PRO A 311 -26.11 22.10 20.08
C PRO A 311 -27.60 22.46 20.04
N LEU A 312 -28.13 22.84 18.88
CA LEU A 312 -29.56 23.13 18.68
C LEU A 312 -30.41 21.86 18.42
N LEU A 313 -29.79 20.70 18.23
CA LEU A 313 -30.49 19.45 17.88
C LEU A 313 -30.50 18.45 19.04
N ALA A 314 -29.59 18.58 20.00
CA ALA A 314 -29.43 17.63 21.10
C ALA A 314 -28.82 18.27 22.35
N GLU A 315 -29.16 17.72 23.52
CA GLU A 315 -28.56 18.07 24.80
C GLU A 315 -28.33 16.84 25.68
N LYS A 316 -27.63 17.03 26.81
CA LYS A 316 -27.65 16.08 27.92
C LYS A 316 -28.75 16.48 28.90
N SER A 317 -29.60 15.53 29.27
CA SER A 317 -30.55 15.69 30.37
C SER A 317 -29.84 15.94 31.71
N PHE A 318 -30.60 16.29 32.74
CA PHE A 318 -30.07 16.47 34.10
C PHE A 318 -29.31 15.23 34.62
N LEU A 319 -29.73 14.02 34.23
CA LEU A 319 -29.06 12.76 34.59
C LEU A 319 -27.85 12.43 33.67
N GLY A 320 -27.49 13.31 32.75
CA GLY A 320 -26.39 13.11 31.79
C GLY A 320 -26.77 12.30 30.55
N THR A 321 -27.99 11.76 30.47
CA THR A 321 -28.46 10.98 29.31
C THR A 321 -28.62 11.88 28.10
N PRO A 322 -28.01 11.55 26.94
CA PRO A 322 -28.18 12.32 25.71
C PRO A 322 -29.61 12.19 25.16
N LYS A 323 -30.20 13.31 24.73
CA LYS A 323 -31.54 13.35 24.12
C LYS A 323 -31.63 14.37 23.00
N LEU A 324 -32.50 14.10 22.03
CA LEU A 324 -32.83 15.04 20.95
C LEU A 324 -33.73 16.16 21.49
N MET A 325 -33.59 17.37 20.91
CA MET A 325 -34.53 18.48 21.16
C MET A 325 -35.93 18.16 20.65
N ASN A 326 -36.02 17.43 19.52
CA ASN A 326 -37.26 16.88 18.99
C ASN A 326 -37.23 15.34 19.10
N PRO A 327 -37.92 14.74 20.09
CA PRO A 327 -37.95 13.29 20.28
C PRO A 327 -38.57 12.51 19.10
N GLU A 328 -39.45 13.13 18.32
CA GLU A 328 -40.12 12.47 17.18
C GLU A 328 -39.21 12.30 15.96
N ALA A 329 -38.01 12.88 15.98
CA ALA A 329 -37.07 12.83 14.86
C ALA A 329 -36.44 11.43 14.66
N GLY A 330 -36.53 10.53 15.65
CA GLY A 330 -36.05 9.14 15.56
C GLY A 330 -35.05 8.76 16.66
N ASP A 331 -34.31 7.66 16.45
CA ASP A 331 -33.28 7.21 17.38
C ASP A 331 -32.13 8.24 17.49
N PHE A 332 -31.69 8.51 18.73
CA PHE A 332 -30.67 9.52 19.00
C PHE A 332 -29.36 9.23 18.25
N TYR A 333 -28.88 7.98 18.29
CA TYR A 333 -27.58 7.61 17.73
C TYR A 333 -27.61 7.54 16.20
N GLU A 334 -28.74 7.12 15.61
CA GLU A 334 -28.92 7.19 14.16
C GLU A 334 -28.94 8.64 13.66
N ILE A 335 -29.68 9.53 14.32
CA ILE A 335 -29.70 10.96 13.96
C ILE A 335 -28.33 11.60 14.18
N ALA A 336 -27.64 11.27 15.28
CA ALA A 336 -26.28 11.73 15.55
C ALA A 336 -25.32 11.36 14.42
N LYS A 337 -25.30 10.08 13.99
CA LYS A 337 -24.47 9.61 12.88
C LYS A 337 -24.79 10.36 11.58
N GLN A 338 -26.07 10.44 11.20
CA GLN A 338 -26.48 11.10 9.95
C GLN A 338 -26.11 12.58 9.92
N LYS A 339 -26.27 13.30 11.04
CA LYS A 339 -25.88 14.71 11.14
C LYS A 339 -24.36 14.87 11.12
N LEU A 340 -23.60 14.05 11.84
CA LEU A 340 -22.15 14.11 11.80
C LEU A 340 -21.60 13.81 10.40
N PHE A 341 -22.22 12.89 9.66
CA PHE A 341 -21.83 12.63 8.27
C PHE A 341 -21.99 13.82 7.32
N THR A 342 -22.79 14.85 7.63
CA THR A 342 -22.92 16.03 6.77
C THR A 342 -21.74 17.00 6.92
N ILE A 343 -20.97 16.89 8.00
CA ILE A 343 -19.81 17.77 8.26
C ILE A 343 -18.47 17.07 8.03
N ILE A 344 -18.44 15.74 7.91
CA ILE A 344 -17.23 14.99 7.56
C ILE A 344 -17.00 15.08 6.05
N LYS A 345 -15.95 15.80 5.67
CA LYS A 345 -15.52 15.95 4.27
C LYS A 345 -14.93 14.65 3.74
N ALA A 346 -15.14 14.40 2.45
CA ALA A 346 -14.53 13.26 1.77
C ALA A 346 -13.01 13.28 1.91
N GLU A 347 -12.45 12.14 2.34
CA GLU A 347 -11.02 11.97 2.49
C GLU A 347 -10.42 11.36 1.22
N GLU A 348 -9.71 12.18 0.45
CA GLU A 348 -9.05 11.76 -0.79
C GLU A 348 -8.14 10.54 -0.55
N ARG A 349 -7.36 10.54 0.54
CA ARG A 349 -6.49 9.41 0.92
C ARG A 349 -7.25 8.09 1.05
N ARG A 350 -8.47 8.12 1.63
CA ARG A 350 -9.28 6.93 1.88
C ARG A 350 -9.86 6.38 0.58
N LEU A 351 -10.32 7.28 -0.29
CA LEU A 351 -10.78 6.94 -1.64
C LEU A 351 -9.63 6.38 -2.51
N ARG A 352 -8.43 6.98 -2.46
CA ARG A 352 -7.25 6.45 -3.16
C ARG A 352 -6.86 5.06 -2.65
N LYS A 353 -6.90 4.84 -1.34
CA LYS A 353 -6.66 3.51 -0.75
C LYS A 353 -7.65 2.48 -1.28
N LEU A 354 -8.94 2.81 -1.37
CA LEU A 354 -9.97 1.94 -1.96
C LEU A 354 -9.69 1.65 -3.45
N ALA A 355 -9.35 2.69 -4.22
CA ALA A 355 -9.00 2.56 -5.63
C ALA A 355 -7.78 1.64 -5.82
N SER A 356 -6.71 1.82 -5.03
CA SER A 356 -5.54 0.94 -5.03
C SER A 356 -5.90 -0.50 -4.64
N ALA A 357 -6.77 -0.68 -3.63
CA ALA A 357 -7.23 -2.00 -3.21
C ALA A 357 -8.00 -2.74 -4.33
N ARG A 358 -8.81 -2.03 -5.12
CA ARG A 358 -9.49 -2.59 -6.29
C ARG A 358 -8.50 -3.05 -7.36
N ALA A 359 -7.49 -2.24 -7.67
CA ALA A 359 -6.45 -2.63 -8.62
C ALA A 359 -5.65 -3.86 -8.12
N GLN A 360 -5.33 -3.90 -6.82
CA GLN A 360 -4.67 -5.04 -6.19
C GLN A 360 -5.54 -6.30 -6.23
N ALA A 361 -6.85 -6.19 -6.01
CA ALA A 361 -7.77 -7.32 -6.09
C ALA A 361 -7.80 -7.95 -7.50
N ILE A 362 -7.84 -7.11 -8.54
CA ILE A 362 -7.77 -7.55 -9.95
C ILE A 362 -6.43 -8.22 -10.22
N ALA A 363 -5.32 -7.57 -9.86
CA ALA A 363 -3.98 -8.10 -10.08
C ALA A 363 -3.80 -9.45 -9.37
N LYS A 364 -4.25 -9.54 -8.12
CA LYS A 364 -4.19 -10.75 -7.31
C LYS A 364 -4.94 -11.89 -7.96
N TYR A 365 -6.15 -11.63 -8.45
CA TYR A 365 -6.95 -12.63 -9.14
C TYR A 365 -6.26 -13.13 -10.41
N VAL A 366 -5.84 -12.20 -11.29
CA VAL A 366 -5.19 -12.52 -12.57
C VAL A 366 -3.88 -13.30 -12.39
N VAL A 367 -3.08 -12.95 -11.37
CA VAL A 367 -1.82 -13.63 -11.08
C VAL A 367 -2.05 -14.99 -10.41
N GLN A 368 -2.80 -15.02 -9.31
CA GLN A 368 -2.89 -16.21 -8.46
C GLN A 368 -3.90 -17.25 -8.98
N LYS A 369 -5.04 -16.80 -9.52
CA LYS A 369 -6.08 -17.68 -10.08
C LYS A 369 -5.95 -17.83 -11.58
N GLY A 370 -5.67 -16.72 -12.27
CA GLY A 370 -5.50 -16.69 -13.72
C GLY A 370 -4.16 -17.25 -14.22
N GLY A 371 -3.16 -17.41 -13.35
CA GLY A 371 -1.84 -17.96 -13.71
C GLY A 371 -1.02 -17.05 -14.63
N VAL A 372 -1.39 -15.78 -14.76
CA VAL A 372 -0.61 -14.81 -15.53
C VAL A 372 0.65 -14.44 -14.72
N PRO A 373 1.86 -14.52 -15.30
CA PRO A 373 3.09 -14.12 -14.61
C PRO A 373 2.98 -12.70 -14.05
N ASN A 374 3.37 -12.52 -12.79
CA ASN A 374 3.28 -11.24 -12.09
C ASN A 374 3.97 -10.14 -12.89
N GLU A 375 5.11 -10.43 -13.52
CA GLU A 375 5.91 -9.49 -14.32
C GLU A 375 5.10 -8.81 -15.43
N ARG A 376 4.03 -9.43 -15.92
CA ARG A 376 3.16 -8.89 -16.98
C ARG A 376 1.95 -8.11 -16.47
N VAL A 377 1.76 -7.99 -15.16
CA VAL A 377 0.57 -7.35 -14.56
C VAL A 377 0.97 -6.09 -13.79
N PHE A 378 0.72 -4.92 -14.36
CA PHE A 378 1.10 -3.63 -13.79
C PHE A 378 -0.10 -2.95 -13.14
N ILE A 379 0.05 -2.57 -11.88
CA ILE A 379 -0.88 -1.63 -11.23
C ILE A 379 -0.40 -0.22 -11.56
N LEU A 380 -1.32 0.64 -12.01
CA LEU A 380 -1.09 2.06 -12.27
C LEU A 380 -1.44 2.93 -11.06
N ASP A 381 -1.05 4.20 -11.06
CA ASP A 381 -1.48 5.16 -10.03
C ASP A 381 -3.01 5.25 -9.97
N ALA A 382 -3.53 5.21 -8.75
CA ALA A 382 -4.95 5.13 -8.49
C ALA A 382 -5.60 6.51 -8.63
N VAL A 383 -6.78 6.56 -9.24
CA VAL A 383 -7.48 7.81 -9.57
C VAL A 383 -8.79 7.92 -8.79
N ILE A 384 -9.20 9.15 -8.51
CA ILE A 384 -10.51 9.48 -7.95
C ILE A 384 -11.31 10.25 -8.98
N ASP A 385 -12.59 9.89 -9.12
CA ASP A 385 -13.54 10.50 -10.04
C ASP A 385 -13.01 10.65 -11.48
N PRO A 386 -12.43 9.59 -12.09
CA PRO A 386 -12.10 9.65 -13.51
C PRO A 386 -13.38 9.87 -14.33
N LYS A 387 -13.23 10.56 -15.48
CA LYS A 387 -14.34 10.74 -16.43
C LYS A 387 -14.87 9.37 -16.86
N ARG A 388 -16.20 9.23 -16.88
CA ARG A 388 -16.92 8.00 -17.25
C ARG A 388 -18.22 8.34 -17.96
N ASP A 389 -18.66 7.47 -18.85
CA ASP A 389 -19.86 7.64 -19.66
C ASP A 389 -21.14 7.24 -18.90
N ASN A 390 -21.03 6.34 -17.92
CA ASN A 390 -22.11 5.88 -17.05
C ASN A 390 -21.78 6.13 -15.56
N LYS A 391 -22.69 5.83 -14.63
CA LYS A 391 -22.44 5.96 -13.17
C LYS A 391 -21.81 4.70 -12.55
N GLU A 392 -21.23 3.80 -13.35
CA GLU A 392 -20.66 2.56 -12.82
C GLU A 392 -19.33 2.80 -12.10
N ILE A 393 -19.10 2.01 -11.06
CA ILE A 393 -17.88 2.03 -10.26
C ILE A 393 -16.91 1.04 -10.89
N VAL A 394 -16.13 1.49 -11.86
CA VAL A 394 -15.23 0.63 -12.64
C VAL A 394 -13.77 0.98 -12.44
N SER A 395 -12.93 -0.04 -12.36
CA SER A 395 -11.50 0.07 -12.63
C SER A 395 -11.24 -0.22 -14.11
N THR A 396 -10.30 0.50 -14.72
CA THR A 396 -10.00 0.38 -16.16
C THR A 396 -8.79 -0.51 -16.39
N LEU A 397 -8.88 -1.35 -17.42
CA LEU A 397 -7.84 -2.23 -17.89
C LEU A 397 -7.32 -1.73 -19.24
N SER A 398 -6.02 -1.79 -19.44
CA SER A 398 -5.40 -1.56 -20.76
C SER A 398 -4.39 -2.67 -21.04
N LEU A 399 -4.23 -3.03 -22.31
CA LEU A 399 -3.19 -3.98 -22.71
C LEU A 399 -2.11 -3.22 -23.47
N LYS A 400 -0.87 -3.54 -23.15
CA LYS A 400 0.31 -3.02 -23.86
C LYS A 400 1.15 -4.20 -24.33
N THR A 401 1.84 -4.02 -25.44
CA THR A 401 2.93 -4.92 -25.84
C THR A 401 4.22 -4.45 -25.15
N ASN A 402 5.15 -5.38 -24.94
CA ASN A 402 6.54 -5.02 -24.60
C ASN A 402 7.18 -4.13 -25.66
#